data_AF-A0A1I1KZJ4-F1
#
_entry.id   AF-A0A1I1KZJ4-F1
#
_cell.length_a   1.000
_cell.length_b   1.000
_cell.length_c   1.000
_cell.angle_alpha   90.00
_cell.angle_beta   90.00
_cell.angle_gamma   90.00
#
_symmetry.space_group_name_H-M   'P 1'
#
loop_
_entity.id
_entity.type
_entity.pdbx_description
1 polymer ?
#
loop_
_entity_poly.entity_id
_entity_poly.type
_entity_poly.pdbx_seq_one_letter_code
_entity_poly.pdbx_strand_id
1 'polypeptide(L)' 'MLASADDERKRRQAKGWMVFGVAANLTLLGYFKYANFFLDNFNTATGSSWNIGRVILPIGISFFSFTQIAFLADA' A
#
# COMPACT_ATOMS: atom_id res chain seq x y z
N MET A 1 -14.10 -3.43 36.33
CA MET A 1 -14.80 -2.55 35.37
C MET A 1 -13.85 -1.68 34.55
N LEU A 2 -12.76 -1.13 35.12
CA LEU A 2 -11.76 -0.33 34.38
C LEU A 2 -10.88 -1.12 33.38
N ALA A 3 -10.59 -2.39 33.64
CA ALA A 3 -9.77 -3.22 32.74
C ALA A 3 -10.41 -3.46 31.35
N SER A 4 -11.75 -3.48 31.26
CA SER A 4 -12.47 -3.75 30.00
C SER A 4 -12.37 -2.62 28.97
N ALA A 5 -12.10 -1.38 29.42
CA ALA A 5 -12.02 -0.21 28.54
C ALA A 5 -10.64 -0.08 27.87
N ASP A 6 -9.57 -0.52 28.55
CA ASP A 6 -8.22 -0.52 27.97
C ASP A 6 -8.01 -1.66 26.98
N ASP A 7 -8.61 -2.83 27.20
CA ASP A 7 -8.57 -3.94 26.23
C ASP A 7 -9.32 -3.60 24.94
N GLU A 8 -10.46 -2.91 25.03
CA GLU A 8 -11.21 -2.46 23.86
C GLU A 8 -10.46 -1.38 23.06
N ARG A 9 -9.76 -0.47 23.76
CA ARG A 9 -8.87 0.51 23.10
C ARG A 9 -7.68 -0.15 22.42
N LYS A 10 -7.02 -1.12 23.07
CA LYS A 10 -5.91 -1.89 22.47
C LYS A 10 -6.36 -2.68 21.24
N ARG A 11 -7.53 -3.33 21.29
CA ARG A 11 -8.12 -4.02 20.13
C ARG A 11 -8.46 -3.08 18.97
N ARG A 12 -9.03 -1.89 19.26
CA ARG A 12 -9.31 -0.88 18.23
C ARG A 12 -8.05 -0.31 17.60
N GLN A 13 -7.03 -0.03 18.41
CA GLN A 13 -5.72 0.39 17.89
C GLN A 13 -5.09 -0.70 17.04
N ALA A 14 -5.04 -1.94 17.52
CA ALA A 14 -4.49 -3.08 16.76
C ALA A 14 -5.18 -3.24 15.38
N LYS A 15 -6.52 -3.14 15.32
CA LYS A 15 -7.26 -3.13 14.05
C LYS A 15 -6.88 -1.96 13.14
N GLY A 16 -6.67 -0.76 13.69
CA GLY A 16 -6.23 0.40 12.92
C GLY A 16 -4.84 0.23 12.29
N TRP A 17 -3.88 -0.31 13.05
CA TRP A 17 -2.54 -0.63 12.56
C TRP A 17 -2.55 -1.70 11.46
N MET A 18 -3.39 -2.73 11.62
CA MET A 18 -3.57 -3.79 10.62
C MET A 18 -4.14 -3.24 9.31
N VAL A 19 -5.20 -2.44 9.37
CA VAL A 19 -5.80 -1.78 8.18
C VAL A 19 -4.79 -0.85 7.51
N PHE A 20 -4.02 -0.09 8.29
CA PHE A 20 -2.97 0.77 7.74
C PHE A 20 -1.88 -0.02 7.03
N GLY A 21 -1.42 -1.14 7.60
CA GLY A 21 -0.41 -2.01 6.97
C GLY A 21 -0.90 -2.64 5.67
N VAL A 22 -2.17 -3.06 5.61
CA VAL A 22 -2.79 -3.59 4.39
C VAL A 22 -2.93 -2.48 3.33
N ALA A 23 -3.39 -1.29 3.74
CA ALA A 23 -3.52 -0.14 2.86
C ALA A 23 -2.16 0.27 2.27
N ALA A 24 -1.11 0.34 3.09
CA ALA A 24 0.24 0.66 2.62
C ALA A 24 0.75 -0.37 1.60
N ASN A 25 0.52 -1.67 1.84
CA ASN A 25 0.86 -2.74 0.92
C ASN A 25 0.10 -2.62 -0.42
N LEU A 26 -1.20 -2.34 -0.36
CA LEU A 26 -2.03 -2.12 -1.55
C LEU A 26 -1.62 -0.87 -2.32
N THR A 27 -1.29 0.22 -1.63
CA THR A 27 -0.79 1.46 -2.25
C THR A 27 0.55 1.19 -2.94
N LEU A 28 1.47 0.45 -2.32
CA LEU A 28 2.75 0.11 -2.92
C LEU A 28 2.56 -0.76 -4.17
N LEU A 29 1.69 -1.77 -4.10
CA LEU A 29 1.35 -2.63 -5.24
C LEU A 29 0.69 -1.84 -6.37
N GLY A 30 -0.25 -0.95 -6.03
CA GLY A 30 -0.90 -0.04 -6.95
C GLY A 30 0.09 0.92 -7.61
N TYR A 31 1.02 1.48 -6.84
CA TYR A 31 2.09 2.32 -7.35
C TYR A 31 2.93 1.55 -8.36
N PHE A 32 3.50 0.40 -8.03
CA PHE A 32 4.32 -0.32 -9.00
C PHE A 32 3.55 -0.77 -10.25
N LYS A 33 2.27 -1.12 -10.12
CA LYS A 33 1.45 -1.55 -11.26
C LYS A 33 0.99 -0.40 -12.15
N TYR A 34 0.68 0.76 -11.56
CA TYR A 34 0.05 1.89 -12.26
C TYR A 34 0.92 3.14 -12.32
N ALA A 35 2.14 3.14 -11.79
CA ALA A 35 3.01 4.32 -11.76
C ALA A 35 3.26 4.88 -13.16
N ASN A 36 3.51 4.03 -14.16
CA ASN A 36 3.69 4.48 -15.54
C ASN A 36 2.42 5.16 -16.09
N PHE A 37 1.24 4.57 -15.85
CA PHE A 37 -0.04 5.18 -16.24
C PHE A 37 -0.28 6.52 -15.52
N PHE A 38 0.02 6.60 -14.22
CA PHE A 38 -0.16 7.81 -13.44
C PHE A 38 0.80 8.92 -13.90
N LEU A 39 2.06 8.56 -14.17
CA LEU A 39 3.07 9.46 -14.74
C LEU A 39 2.65 9.97 -16.12
N ASP A 40 2.14 9.11 -17.00
CA ASP A 40 1.65 9.50 -18.33
C ASP A 40 0.45 10.46 -18.24
N ASN A 41 -0.50 10.20 -17.34
CA ASN A 41 -1.64 11.10 -17.11
C ASN A 41 -1.19 12.44 -16.52
N PHE A 42 -0.25 12.43 -15.57
CA PHE A 42 0.26 13.65 -14.94
C PHE A 42 1.09 14.49 -15.91
N ASN A 43 1.91 13.85 -16.75
CA ASN A 43 2.63 14.47 -17.86
C ASN A 43 1.66 15.12 -18.85
N THR A 44 0.60 14.40 -19.23
CA THR A 44 -0.47 14.91 -20.11
C THR A 44 -1.21 16.10 -19.48
N ALA A 45 -1.51 16.05 -18.18
CA ALA A 45 -2.25 17.10 -17.47
C ALA A 45 -1.41 18.36 -17.18
N THR A 46 -0.10 18.20 -16.95
CA THR A 46 0.82 19.31 -16.65
C THR A 46 1.55 19.84 -17.88
N GLY A 47 1.40 19.18 -19.04
CA GLY A 47 2.08 19.53 -20.29
C GLY A 47 3.60 19.36 -20.23
N SER A 48 4.12 18.73 -19.17
CA SER A 48 5.54 18.68 -18.87
C SER A 48 6.07 17.29 -19.12
N SER A 49 6.92 17.11 -20.15
CA SER A 49 7.50 15.83 -20.58
C SER A 49 8.51 15.24 -19.59
N TRP A 50 8.05 14.95 -18.36
CA TRP A 50 8.83 14.25 -17.36
C TRP A 50 9.01 12.79 -17.80
N ASN A 51 10.09 12.55 -18.56
CA ASN A 51 10.62 11.22 -18.84
C ASN A 51 11.33 10.66 -17.60
N ILE A 52 10.65 10.69 -16.44
CA ILE A 52 11.08 9.94 -15.27
C ILE A 52 11.09 8.49 -15.74
N GLY A 53 12.28 7.94 -15.99
CA GLY A 53 12.48 6.69 -16.71
C GLY A 53 11.46 5.65 -16.26
N ARG A 54 10.77 5.03 -17.23
CA ARG A 54 9.68 4.07 -17.02
C ARG A 54 9.96 3.26 -15.76
N VAL A 55 9.05 3.30 -14.80
CA VAL A 55 9.16 2.52 -13.57
C VAL A 55 9.35 1.07 -14.01
N ILE A 56 10.57 0.55 -13.81
CA ILE A 56 10.93 -0.82 -14.18
C ILE A 56 10.16 -1.69 -13.20
N LEU A 57 9.09 -2.33 -13.68
CA LEU A 57 8.34 -3.27 -12.87
C LEU A 57 9.23 -4.47 -12.56
N PRO A 58 9.53 -4.75 -11.28
CA PRO A 58 10.19 -5.98 -10.91
C PRO A 58 9.25 -7.13 -11.23
N ILE A 59 9.73 -8.09 -12.03
CA ILE A 59 9.06 -9.37 -12.28
C ILE A 59 8.95 -10.13 -10.95
N GLY A 60 7.83 -9.95 -10.23
CA GLY A 60 7.60 -10.55 -8.92
C GLY A 60 6.92 -9.66 -7.87
N ILE A 61 6.67 -8.37 -8.16
CA ILE A 61 6.03 -7.46 -7.19
C ILE A 61 4.66 -7.95 -6.71
N SER A 62 3.86 -8.58 -7.58
CA SER A 62 2.57 -9.16 -7.21
C SER A 62 2.71 -10.29 -6.19
N PHE A 63 3.67 -11.21 -6.39
CA PHE A 63 3.92 -12.31 -5.47
C PHE A 63 4.36 -11.78 -4.10
N PHE A 64 5.32 -10.84 -4.09
CA PHE A 64 5.80 -10.21 -2.87
C PHE A 64 4.68 -9.49 -2.08
N SER A 65 3.81 -8.74 -2.76
CA SER A 65 2.68 -8.08 -2.10
C SER A 65 1.64 -9.06 -1.57
N PHE A 66 1.34 -10.15 -2.27
CA PHE A 66 0.42 -11.18 -1.74
C PHE A 66 1.01 -11.89 -0.52
N THR A 67 2.32 -12.16 -0.52
CA THR A 67 3.01 -12.73 0.65
C THR A 67 3.01 -11.76 1.83
N GLN A 68 3.26 -10.47 1.63
CA GLN A 68 3.17 -9.47 2.71
C GLN A 68 1.76 -9.36 3.29
N ILE A 69 0.72 -9.35 2.44
CA ILE A 69 -0.67 -9.32 2.89
C ILE A 69 -0.99 -10.58 3.69
N ALA A 70 -0.52 -11.75 3.26
CA ALA A 70 -0.72 -13.00 3.99
C ALA A 70 -0.05 -12.98 5.38
N PHE A 71 1.21 -12.52 5.48
CA PHE A 71 1.89 -12.39 6.77
C PHE A 71 1.20 -11.38 7.69
N LEU A 72 0.73 -10.26 7.15
CA LEU A 72 0.02 -9.25 7.94
C LEU A 72 -1.37 -9.72 8.37
N ALA A 73 -2.01 -10.61 7.61
CA ALA A 73 -3.28 -11.22 7.99
C ALA A 73 -3.13 -12.29 9.08
N ASP A 74 -1.96 -12.93 9.16
CA ASP A 74 -1.64 -13.98 10.14
C ASP A 74 -1.08 -13.41 11.46
N ALA A 75 -0.47 -12.22 11.42
CA ALA A 75 0.07 -11.50 12.59
C ALA A 75 -1.02 -10.77 13.40
#